data_AF-A0A0N5CT48-F1
#
_entry.id   AF-A0A0N5CT48-F1
#
_cell.length_a   1.000
_cell.length_b   1.000
_cell.length_c   1.000
_cell.angle_alpha   90.00
_cell.angle_beta   90.00
_cell.angle_gamma   90.00
#
_symmetry.space_group_name_H-M   'P 1'
#
loop_
_entity.id
_entity.type
_entity.pdbx_description
1 polymer ?
#
loop_
_entity_poly.entity_id
_entity_poly.type
_entity_poly.pdbx_seq_one_letter_code
_entity_poly.pdbx_strand_id
1 'polypeptide(L)'
;MVAVASDQVNPKNSTLIFILSTSNLTLSEQIQSLKIHRPSSLTLIGITCAETIESMFPNWVNLAFQKTEKDFYYLPYNLNMPGSIISRPIEQYPLDSPITVHGQACATLIGQGILHACYEPTAVYLSSHRLIV
;
A
#
# COMPACT_ATOMS: atom_id res chain seq x y z
N MET A 1 -1.10 6.75 -10.96
CA MET A 1 -1.11 6.33 -12.38
C MET A 1 -0.59 4.90 -12.42
N VAL A 2 -1.46 3.94 -12.71
CA VAL A 2 -1.09 2.51 -12.82
C VAL A 2 -0.58 2.28 -14.24
N ALA A 3 0.70 1.95 -14.39
CA ALA A 3 1.23 1.48 -15.67
C ALA A 3 1.08 -0.04 -15.71
N VAL A 4 0.23 -0.53 -16.61
CA VAL A 4 0.15 -1.95 -16.94
C VAL A 4 0.94 -2.13 -18.23
N ALA A 5 2.10 -2.77 -18.16
CA ALA A 5 2.76 -3.30 -19.35
C ALA A 5 2.30 -4.75 -19.51
N SER A 6 1.48 -5.03 -20.52
CA SER A 6 1.09 -6.39 -20.89
C SER A 6 1.23 -6.54 -22.40
N ASP A 7 2.17 -7.39 -22.81
CA ASP A 7 2.11 -8.03 -24.12
C ASP A 7 1.23 -9.27 -23.99
N GLN A 8 0.08 -9.23 -24.68
CA GLN A 8 -0.79 -10.36 -25.04
C GLN A 8 -1.11 -11.36 -23.91
N VAL A 9 -2.31 -11.21 -23.35
CA VAL A 9 -2.89 -12.06 -22.30
C VAL A 9 -3.02 -13.52 -22.78
N ASN A 10 -2.17 -14.40 -22.25
CA ASN A 10 -2.32 -15.85 -22.34
C ASN A 10 -2.45 -16.41 -20.91
N PRO A 11 -3.58 -17.02 -20.52
CA PRO A 11 -3.93 -17.35 -19.13
C PRO A 11 -3.12 -18.51 -18.50
N LYS A 12 -1.98 -18.90 -19.07
CA LYS A 12 -1.18 -20.06 -18.62
C LYS A 12 0.25 -19.74 -18.15
N ASN A 13 0.66 -18.47 -18.06
CA ASN A 13 2.02 -18.10 -17.70
C ASN A 13 2.11 -17.48 -16.30
N SER A 14 3.13 -17.90 -15.55
CA SER A 14 3.49 -17.50 -14.19
C SER A 14 3.74 -15.99 -14.07
N THR A 15 2.65 -15.27 -13.87
CA THR A 15 2.36 -14.44 -12.72
C THR A 15 3.27 -13.29 -12.26
N LEU A 16 2.54 -12.21 -11.97
CA LEU A 16 2.85 -10.88 -11.48
C LEU A 16 3.59 -10.70 -10.15
N ILE A 17 4.37 -9.62 -10.19
CA ILE A 17 5.11 -8.98 -9.10
C ILE A 17 4.51 -7.59 -8.89
N PHE A 18 4.03 -7.31 -7.68
CA PHE A 18 3.66 -5.94 -7.30
C PHE A 18 4.87 -5.20 -6.77
N ILE A 19 5.04 -3.94 -7.17
CA ILE A 19 5.99 -3.03 -6.53
C ILE A 19 5.19 -1.81 -6.06
N LEU A 20 4.98 -1.71 -4.74
CA LEU A 20 4.55 -0.45 -4.14
C LEU A 20 5.77 0.47 -4.06
N SER A 21 5.79 1.52 -4.88
CA SER A 21 6.92 2.46 -4.91
C SER A 21 6.58 3.75 -4.17
N THR A 22 7.24 3.94 -3.02
CA THR A 22 7.75 5.24 -2.56
C THR A 22 9.17 5.08 -2.02
N SER A 23 10.05 4.44 -2.80
CA SER A 23 11.47 4.33 -2.49
C SER A 23 12.31 5.29 -3.32
N ASN A 24 13.45 5.72 -2.79
CA ASN A 24 14.48 6.46 -3.55
C ASN A 24 15.21 5.59 -4.61
N LEU A 25 14.90 4.29 -4.69
CA LEU A 25 15.43 3.37 -5.70
C LEU A 25 14.59 3.41 -6.97
N THR A 26 15.24 3.29 -8.11
CA THR A 26 14.57 3.21 -9.40
C THR A 26 13.91 1.84 -9.58
N LEU A 27 12.78 1.79 -10.29
CA LEU A 27 12.04 0.55 -10.58
C LEU A 27 12.95 -0.51 -11.24
N SER A 28 13.90 -0.07 -12.06
CA SER A 28 14.91 -0.91 -12.72
C SER A 28 15.82 -1.66 -11.75
N GLU A 29 16.27 -1.00 -10.68
CA GLU A 29 17.15 -1.61 -9.67
C GLU A 29 16.38 -2.65 -8.85
N GLN A 30 15.11 -2.35 -8.54
CA GLN A 30 14.24 -3.28 -7.84
C GLN A 30 13.98 -4.52 -8.68
N ILE A 31 13.64 -4.37 -9.96
CA ILE A 31 13.41 -5.50 -10.87
C ILE A 31 14.68 -6.36 -11.03
N GLN A 32 15.87 -5.76 -11.14
CA GLN A 32 17.13 -6.51 -11.27
C GLN A 32 17.49 -7.33 -10.03
N SER A 33 17.12 -6.87 -8.83
CA SER A 33 17.34 -7.61 -7.59
C SER A 33 16.52 -8.91 -7.51
N LEU A 34 15.43 -8.99 -8.28
CA LEU A 34 14.55 -10.13 -8.32
C LEU A 34 15.23 -11.22 -9.16
N LYS A 35 15.84 -12.20 -8.50
CA LYS A 35 16.42 -13.41 -9.11
C LYS A 35 15.33 -14.34 -9.68
N ILE A 36 14.44 -13.82 -10.50
CA ILE A 36 13.32 -14.56 -11.09
C ILE A 36 13.88 -15.44 -12.20
N HIS A 37 13.64 -16.75 -12.10
CA HIS A 37 13.82 -17.66 -13.22
C HIS A 37 12.87 -17.23 -14.33
N ARG A 38 13.42 -16.77 -15.47
CA ARG A 38 12.66 -16.15 -16.56
C ARG A 38 11.45 -17.00 -16.96
N PRO A 39 10.21 -16.58 -16.64
CA PRO A 39 9.02 -17.20 -17.19
C PRO A 39 8.92 -16.82 -18.67
N SER A 40 8.18 -17.61 -19.44
CA SER A 40 7.89 -17.36 -20.86
C SER A 40 7.11 -16.04 -21.12
N SER A 41 6.44 -15.50 -20.10
CA SER A 41 5.83 -14.16 -20.10
C SER A 41 5.75 -13.64 -18.66
N LEU A 42 6.09 -12.36 -18.45
CA LEU A 42 6.04 -11.68 -17.15
C LEU A 42 5.16 -10.43 -17.30
N THR A 43 4.14 -10.30 -16.47
CA THR A 43 3.37 -9.06 -16.35
C THR A 43 3.79 -8.36 -15.05
N LEU A 44 4.01 -7.05 -15.12
CA LEU A 44 4.34 -6.21 -13.96
C LEU A 44 3.21 -5.20 -13.74
N ILE A 45 2.68 -5.13 -12.53
CA ILE A 45 1.70 -4.11 -12.14
C ILE A 45 2.33 -3.19 -11.10
N GLY A 46 2.52 -1.93 -11.50
CA GLY A 46 2.94 -0.86 -10.59
C GLY A 46 1.74 -0.20 -9.93
N ILE A 47 1.70 -0.22 -8.60
CA ILE A 47 0.63 0.42 -7.81
C ILE A 47 1.25 1.48 -6.91
N THR A 48 0.66 2.68 -6.93
CA THR A 48 1.05 3.77 -6.02
C THR A 48 0.41 3.58 -4.65
N CYS A 49 1.02 4.15 -3.60
CA CYS A 49 0.44 4.11 -2.26
C CYS A 49 -0.99 4.67 -2.23
N ALA A 50 -1.80 4.10 -1.33
CA ALA A 50 -3.12 4.60 -1.02
C ALA A 50 -3.07 5.94 -0.28
N GLU A 51 -4.21 6.63 -0.25
CA GLU A 51 -4.43 7.83 0.54
C GLU A 51 -4.11 7.60 2.03
N THR A 52 -3.38 8.52 2.65
CA THR A 52 -2.99 8.46 4.07
C THR A 52 -3.68 9.54 4.88
N ILE A 53 -3.81 9.32 6.19
CA ILE A 53 -4.41 10.30 7.11
C ILE A 53 -3.65 11.63 7.01
N GLU A 54 -2.32 11.61 7.03
CA GLU A 54 -1.48 12.82 6.92
C GLU A 54 -1.79 13.63 5.65
N SER A 55 -1.99 12.97 4.50
CA SER A 55 -2.28 13.66 3.24
C SER A 55 -3.63 14.37 3.23
N MET A 56 -4.58 13.90 4.05
CA MET A 56 -5.96 14.40 4.08
C MET A 56 -6.26 15.31 5.26
N PHE A 57 -5.55 15.13 6.38
CA PHE A 57 -5.90 15.71 7.66
C PHE A 57 -4.67 16.38 8.28
N PRO A 58 -4.50 17.70 8.10
CA PRO A 58 -3.46 18.46 8.75
C PRO A 58 -3.56 18.34 10.27
N ASN A 59 -2.42 18.22 10.97
CA ASN A 59 -2.34 18.10 12.43
C ASN A 59 -3.16 16.95 13.03
N TRP A 60 -3.44 15.89 12.26
CA TRP A 60 -4.31 14.81 12.71
C TRP A 60 -3.87 14.14 13.99
N VAL A 61 -2.56 14.05 14.26
CA VAL A 61 -2.02 13.41 15.47
C VAL A 61 -2.55 14.13 16.72
N ASN A 62 -2.51 15.46 16.75
CA ASN A 62 -2.97 16.25 17.89
C ASN A 62 -4.50 16.17 18.08
N LEU A 63 -5.24 15.94 17.00
CA LEU A 63 -6.69 15.91 17.00
C LEU A 63 -7.24 14.50 17.30
N ALA A 64 -6.54 13.46 16.86
CA ALA A 64 -6.97 12.07 16.99
C ALA A 64 -6.40 11.39 18.23
N PHE A 65 -5.25 11.81 18.77
CA PHE A 65 -4.73 11.26 20.03
C PHE A 65 -5.20 12.10 21.21
N GLN A 66 -6.02 11.48 22.05
CA GLN A 66 -6.50 12.09 23.28
C GLN A 66 -5.73 11.58 24.49
N LYS A 67 -5.44 12.50 25.41
CA LYS A 67 -4.72 12.19 26.65
C LYS A 67 -5.67 11.64 27.71
N THR A 68 -5.28 10.54 28.33
CA THR A 68 -5.84 10.03 29.59
C THR A 68 -4.86 10.26 30.75
N GLU A 69 -5.24 9.85 31.97
CA GLU A 69 -4.36 9.93 33.14
C GLU A 69 -3.05 9.12 32.99
N LYS A 70 -3.06 8.07 32.16
CA LYS A 70 -1.96 7.09 32.07
C LYS A 70 -1.31 7.00 30.69
N ASP A 71 -2.05 7.33 29.63
CA ASP A 71 -1.59 7.16 28.26
C ASP A 71 -2.40 8.00 27.26
N PHE A 72 -2.06 7.93 25.98
CA PHE A 72 -2.88 8.42 24.90
C PHE A 72 -3.69 7.30 24.26
N TYR A 73 -4.88 7.63 23.77
CA TYR A 73 -5.67 6.73 22.96
C TYR A 73 -6.07 7.41 21.65
N TYR A 74 -6.16 6.60 20.61
CA TYR A 74 -6.63 7.03 19.31
C TYR A 74 -8.16 7.10 19.29
N LEU A 75 -8.71 8.24 18.86
CA LEU A 75 -10.11 8.44 18.58
C LEU A 75 -10.28 9.10 17.21
N PRO A 76 -10.79 8.39 16.20
CA PRO A 76 -11.05 8.99 14.89
C PRO A 76 -12.15 10.05 15.00
N TYR A 77 -11.93 11.21 14.39
CA TYR A 77 -12.91 12.32 14.37
C TYR A 77 -13.56 12.53 13.00
N ASN A 78 -13.20 11.71 12.01
CA ASN A 78 -13.75 11.75 10.66
C ASN A 78 -14.04 10.33 10.19
N LEU A 79 -15.11 10.13 9.42
CA LEU A 79 -15.49 8.82 8.89
C LEU A 79 -14.47 8.20 7.93
N ASN A 80 -13.62 9.04 7.32
CA ASN A 80 -12.53 8.58 6.47
C ASN A 80 -11.27 8.18 7.27
N MET A 81 -11.26 8.35 8.60
CA MET A 81 -10.22 7.81 9.45
C MET A 81 -10.55 6.37 9.87
N PRO A 82 -9.55 5.48 9.95
CA PRO A 82 -9.76 4.10 10.38
C PRO A 82 -10.33 4.05 11.80
N GLY A 83 -11.14 3.03 12.11
CA GLY A 83 -11.73 2.87 13.45
C GLY A 83 -10.70 2.54 14.54
N SER A 84 -9.56 1.97 14.15
CA SER A 84 -8.44 1.61 15.00
C SER A 84 -7.15 1.65 14.20
N ILE A 85 -6.02 1.82 14.88
CA ILE A 85 -4.68 1.83 14.29
C ILE A 85 -3.72 0.99 15.13
N ILE A 86 -2.65 0.47 14.54
CA ILE A 86 -1.63 -0.31 15.27
C ILE A 86 -1.00 0.55 16.37
N SER A 87 -0.99 0.02 17.59
CA SER A 87 -0.33 0.67 18.72
C SER A 87 1.18 0.81 18.50
N ARG A 88 1.68 2.05 18.50
CA ARG A 88 3.09 2.43 18.42
C ARG A 88 3.30 3.82 19.05
N PRO A 89 4.55 4.21 19.38
CA PRO A 89 4.85 5.55 19.90
C PRO A 89 4.27 6.64 18.99
N ILE A 90 3.68 7.67 19.60
CA ILE A 90 2.91 8.70 18.87
C ILE A 90 3.79 9.43 17.85
N GLU A 91 5.06 9.60 18.19
CA GLU A 91 6.09 10.28 17.40
C GLU A 91 6.40 9.56 16.08
N GLN A 92 6.00 8.28 15.94
CA GLN A 92 6.20 7.52 14.72
C GLN A 92 5.11 7.76 13.68
N TYR A 93 3.91 8.20 14.07
CA TYR A 93 2.80 8.37 13.14
C TYR A 93 2.94 9.51 12.12
N PRO A 94 3.61 10.64 12.41
CA PRO A 94 3.95 11.62 11.40
C PRO A 94 4.93 11.09 10.33
N LEU A 95 5.79 10.13 10.70
CA LEU A 95 6.78 9.55 9.79
C LEU A 95 6.19 8.41 8.94
N ASP A 96 5.19 7.72 9.50
CA ASP A 96 4.47 6.64 8.86
C ASP A 96 2.98 6.79 9.20
N SER A 97 2.24 7.50 8.34
CA SER A 97 0.82 7.76 8.59
C SER A 97 -0.05 6.59 8.12
N PRO A 98 -1.07 6.18 8.90
CA PRO A 98 -1.99 5.12 8.50
C PRO A 98 -2.74 5.49 7.21
N ILE A 99 -3.22 4.47 6.51
CA ILE A 99 -4.13 4.65 5.36
C ILE A 99 -5.54 5.04 5.82
N THR A 100 -6.23 5.84 5.02
CA THR A 100 -7.63 6.21 5.26
C THR A 100 -8.58 5.06 4.94
N VAL A 101 -9.84 5.16 5.38
CA VAL A 101 -10.91 4.20 5.01
C VAL A 101 -11.12 4.19 3.49
N HIS A 102 -11.09 5.36 2.85
CA HIS A 102 -11.13 5.49 1.40
C HIS A 102 -9.92 4.81 0.74
N GLY A 103 -8.71 5.01 1.27
CA GLY A 103 -7.51 4.32 0.80
C GLY A 103 -7.61 2.80 0.87
N GLN A 104 -8.17 2.26 1.97
CA GLN A 104 -8.46 0.83 2.12
C GLN A 104 -9.46 0.33 1.07
N ALA A 105 -10.54 1.10 0.82
CA ALA A 105 -11.54 0.76 -0.18
C ALA A 105 -10.93 0.74 -1.59
N CYS A 106 -10.12 1.72 -1.95
CA CYS A 106 -9.41 1.75 -3.24
C CYS A 106 -8.47 0.54 -3.40
N ALA A 107 -7.68 0.21 -2.37
CA ALA A 107 -6.80 -0.95 -2.40
C ALA A 107 -7.59 -2.26 -2.59
N THR A 108 -8.73 -2.38 -1.91
CA THR A 108 -9.64 -3.53 -2.04
C THR A 108 -10.18 -3.66 -3.46
N LEU A 109 -10.67 -2.57 -4.04
CA LEU A 109 -11.20 -2.54 -5.40
C LEU A 109 -10.14 -2.89 -6.45
N ILE A 110 -8.90 -2.42 -6.27
CA ILE A 110 -7.78 -2.78 -7.15
C ILE A 110 -7.49 -4.28 -7.05
N GLY A 111 -7.41 -4.82 -5.82
CA GLY A 111 -7.22 -6.25 -5.59
C GLY A 111 -8.31 -7.10 -6.26
N GLN A 112 -9.57 -6.68 -6.14
CA GLN A 112 -10.69 -7.32 -6.83
C GLN A 112 -10.55 -7.23 -8.35
N GLY A 113 -10.21 -6.06 -8.90
CA GLY A 113 -10.00 -5.89 -10.35
C GLY A 113 -8.93 -6.82 -10.91
N ILE A 114 -7.85 -7.04 -10.17
CA ILE A 114 -6.78 -7.98 -10.56
C ILE A 114 -7.32 -9.42 -10.62
N LEU A 115 -8.06 -9.85 -9.60
CA LEU A 115 -8.67 -11.18 -9.57
C LEU A 115 -9.73 -11.37 -10.66
N HIS A 116 -10.57 -10.35 -10.90
CA HIS A 116 -11.58 -10.35 -11.95
C HIS A 116 -10.99 -10.42 -13.36
N ALA A 117 -9.78 -9.89 -13.54
CA ALA A 117 -9.03 -10.01 -14.79
C ALA A 117 -8.29 -11.36 -14.94
N CYS A 118 -8.55 -12.32 -14.03
CA CYS A 118 -7.92 -13.65 -14.00
C CYS A 118 -6.39 -13.60 -13.88
N TYR A 119 -5.85 -12.58 -13.21
CA TYR A 119 -4.45 -12.57 -12.81
C TYR A 119 -4.29 -13.27 -11.46
N GLU A 120 -3.29 -14.15 -11.33
CA GLU A 120 -3.06 -14.95 -10.12
C GLU A 120 -1.70 -14.67 -9.46
N PRO A 121 -1.49 -13.56 -8.70
CA PRO A 121 -0.18 -13.11 -8.20
C PRO A 121 0.69 -14.14 -7.46
N THR A 122 2.02 -14.12 -7.67
CA THR A 122 3.01 -15.09 -7.18
C THR A 122 3.93 -14.41 -6.20
N ALA A 123 4.11 -13.09 -6.34
CA ALA A 123 4.83 -12.29 -5.38
C ALA A 123 4.25 -10.88 -5.27
N VAL A 124 4.27 -10.35 -4.06
CA VAL A 124 3.85 -8.99 -3.73
C VAL A 124 5.03 -8.32 -3.02
N TYR A 125 5.53 -7.21 -3.55
CA TYR A 125 6.59 -6.43 -2.93
C TYR A 125 6.04 -5.07 -2.48
N LEU A 126 6.32 -4.75 -1.23
CA LEU A 126 5.87 -3.54 -0.57
C LEU A 126 7.10 -2.65 -0.28
N SER A 127 6.94 -1.33 -0.37
CA SER A 127 7.98 -0.40 0.08
C SER A 127 8.16 -0.50 1.60
N SER A 128 9.41 -0.48 2.07
CA SER A 128 9.76 -0.56 3.50
C SER A 128 9.32 0.64 4.35
N HIS A 129 8.90 1.75 3.72
CA HIS A 129 8.66 3.01 4.42
C HIS A 129 7.22 3.17 4.95
N ARG A 130 6.33 2.20 4.71
CA ARG A 130 4.91 2.33 5.05
C ARG A 130 4.32 0.98 5.40
N LEU A 131 4.48 0.56 6.65
CA LEU A 131 3.88 -0.68 7.14
C LEU A 131 2.38 -0.43 7.36
N ILE A 132 1.59 -0.87 6.38
CA ILE A 132 0.15 -1.04 6.51
C ILE A 132 -0.08 -2.41 7.17
N VAL A 133 -0.48 -2.42 8.44
CA VAL A 133 -1.80 -2.85 8.95
C VAL A 133 -2.08 -1.98 10.19
#